data_AF-A0A6V7K869-F1
#
_entry.id   AF-A0A6V7K869-F1
#
_cell.length_a   1.000
_cell.length_b   1.000
_cell.length_c   1.000
_cell.angle_alpha   90.00
_cell.angle_beta   90.00
_cell.angle_gamma   90.00
#
_symmetry.space_group_name_H-M   'P 1'
#
loop_
_entity.id
_entity.type
_entity.pdbx_description
1 polymer ?
#
loop_
_entity_poly.entity_id
_entity_poly.type
_entity_poly.pdbx_seq_one_letter_code
_entity_poly.pdbx_strand_id
1 'polypeptide(L)'
;TKTVIVQGLTEQSIVPAPGDIVTAMVTVVNQRFCKCIMKCIGDVVLTRTYRGILRREDVRATEKDRVELYKSYRPGDIILARV
;
A
#
# COMPACT_ATOMS: atom_id res chain seq x y z
N THR A 1 1.05 21.33 -31.79
CA THR A 1 1.58 19.96 -31.56
C THR A 1 0.42 19.05 -31.25
N LYS A 2 0.18 17.99 -32.04
CA LYS A 2 -0.92 17.04 -31.77
C LYS A 2 -0.37 15.90 -30.90
N THR A 3 -0.99 15.69 -29.75
CA THR A 3 -0.71 14.54 -28.88
C THR A 3 -1.65 13.40 -29.27
N VAL A 4 -1.10 12.24 -29.62
CA VAL A 4 -1.85 11.02 -29.90
C VAL A 4 -1.62 10.06 -28.74
N ILE A 5 -2.69 9.59 -28.12
CA ILE A 5 -2.64 8.66 -26.98
C ILE A 5 -3.10 7.29 -27.48
N VAL A 6 -2.25 6.28 -27.37
CA VAL A 6 -2.57 4.90 -27.75
C VAL A 6 -2.85 4.12 -26.47
N GLN A 7 -4.09 3.67 -26.29
CA GLN A 7 -4.47 2.80 -25.19
C GLN A 7 -4.33 1.35 -25.62
N GLY A 8 -3.58 0.56 -24.85
CA GLY A 8 -3.47 -0.89 -25.04
C GLY A 8 -4.75 -1.60 -24.62
N LEU A 9 -5.01 -2.78 -25.20
CA LEU A 9 -6.18 -3.62 -24.91
C LEU A 9 -6.15 -4.27 -23.50
N THR A 10 -4.99 -4.28 -22.84
CA THR A 10 -4.78 -5.00 -21.59
C THR A 10 -4.51 -4.07 -20.41
N GLU A 11 -5.48 -4.12 -19.50
CA GLU A 11 -5.45 -3.71 -18.09
C GLU A 11 -5.41 -2.20 -17.80
N GLN A 12 -6.23 -1.81 -16.82
CA GLN A 12 -6.22 -0.50 -16.22
C GLN A 12 -4.82 -0.21 -15.67
N SER A 13 -4.11 0.72 -16.32
CA SER A 13 -2.77 1.17 -15.93
C SER A 13 -2.84 2.12 -14.72
N ILE A 14 -3.50 1.69 -13.65
CA ILE A 14 -3.55 2.46 -12.42
C ILE A 14 -2.29 2.12 -11.63
N VAL A 15 -1.53 3.17 -11.35
CA VAL A 15 -0.29 3.12 -10.58
C VAL A 15 -0.54 3.91 -9.30
N PRO A 16 -0.17 3.38 -8.12
CA PRO A 16 -0.29 4.12 -6.87
C PRO A 16 0.46 5.45 -6.93
N ALA A 17 -0.23 6.54 -6.60
CA ALA A 17 0.32 7.89 -6.51
C ALA A 17 0.35 8.37 -5.04
N PRO A 18 1.22 9.33 -4.69
CA PRO A 18 1.23 9.92 -3.35
C PRO A 18 -0.13 10.50 -2.98
N GLY A 19 -0.63 10.18 -1.79
CA GLY A 19 -1.94 10.60 -1.31
C GLY A 19 -3.07 9.61 -1.59
N ASP A 20 -2.87 8.61 -2.44
CA ASP A 20 -3.86 7.56 -2.68
C ASP A 20 -4.14 6.76 -1.41
N ILE A 21 -5.42 6.41 -1.21
CA ILE A 21 -5.85 5.48 -0.17
C ILE A 21 -5.88 4.08 -0.76
N VAL A 22 -5.09 3.18 -0.19
CA VAL A 22 -4.92 1.82 -0.67
C VAL A 22 -5.33 0.80 0.39
N THR A 23 -5.96 -0.27 -0.07
CA THR A 23 -6.19 -1.47 0.73
C THR A 23 -5.05 -2.44 0.45
N ALA A 24 -4.31 -2.82 1.49
CA ALA A 24 -3.13 -3.67 1.36
C ALA A 24 -3.18 -4.83 2.36
N MET A 25 -2.62 -5.97 1.96
CA MET A 25 -2.45 -7.14 2.83
C MET A 25 -1.03 -7.16 3.39
N VAL A 26 -0.89 -7.23 4.71
CA VAL A 26 0.39 -7.43 5.38
C VAL A 26 0.91 -8.82 5.05
N THR A 27 2.14 -8.91 4.58
CA THR A 27 2.77 -10.18 4.20
C THR A 27 3.87 -10.60 5.16
N VAL A 28 4.69 -9.65 5.60
CA VAL A 28 5.82 -9.89 6.50
C VAL A 28 5.87 -8.76 7.50
N VAL A 29 6.05 -9.10 8.78
CA VAL A 29 6.22 -8.13 9.87
C VAL A 29 7.62 -8.27 10.43
N ASN A 30 8.39 -7.18 10.40
CA ASN A 30 9.70 -7.07 11.03
C ASN A 30 9.62 -6.03 12.17
N GLN A 31 10.71 -5.89 12.94
CA GLN A 31 10.77 -4.92 14.04
C GLN A 31 10.72 -3.45 13.58
N ARG A 32 11.18 -3.13 12.36
CA ARG A 32 11.29 -1.75 11.85
C ARG A 32 10.25 -1.38 10.81
N PHE A 33 9.70 -2.36 10.09
CA PHE A 33 8.68 -2.16 9.07
C PHE A 33 7.88 -3.44 8.84
N CYS A 34 6.72 -3.33 8.21
CA CYS A 34 6.04 -4.46 7.61
C CYS A 34 5.97 -4.29 6.08
N LYS A 35 6.06 -5.41 5.37
CA LYS A 35 5.84 -5.48 3.93
C LYS A 35 4.38 -5.77 3.68
N CYS A 36 3.79 -5.09 2.72
CA CYS A 36 2.41 -5.32 2.31
C CYS A 36 2.29 -5.44 0.79
N ILE A 37 1.21 -6.07 0.34
CA ILE A 37 0.83 -6.15 -1.07
C ILE A 37 -0.47 -5.38 -1.23
N MET A 38 -0.46 -4.36 -2.08
CA MET A 38 -1.64 -3.59 -2.41
C MET A 38 -2.62 -4.45 -3.21
N LYS A 39 -3.89 -4.38 -2.83
CA LYS A 39 -5.00 -5.08 -3.48
C LYS A 39 -5.91 -4.11 -4.22
N CYS A 40 -6.18 -2.95 -3.64
CA CYS A 40 -7.04 -1.94 -4.22
C CYS A 40 -6.47 -0.53 -4.02
N ILE A 41 -6.81 0.38 -4.92
CA ILE A 41 -6.67 1.83 -4.76
C ILE A 41 -8.08 2.42 -4.79
N GLY A 42 -8.53 2.98 -3.67
CA GLY A 42 -9.94 3.30 -3.47
C GLY A 42 -10.83 2.09 -3.76
N ASP A 43 -11.77 2.25 -4.70
CA ASP A 43 -12.72 1.21 -5.10
C ASP A 43 -12.24 0.33 -6.27
N VAL A 44 -11.03 0.57 -6.78
CA VAL A 44 -10.51 -0.16 -7.94
C VAL A 44 -9.56 -1.27 -7.50
N VAL A 45 -9.90 -2.50 -7.86
CA VAL A 45 -9.05 -3.68 -7.64
C VAL A 45 -7.90 -3.69 -8.64
N LEU A 46 -6.68 -3.86 -8.12
CA LEU A 46 -5.47 -3.93 -8.93
C LEU A 46 -5.31 -5.33 -9.51
N THR A 47 -5.12 -5.42 -10.83
CA THR A 47 -4.75 -6.67 -11.53
C THR A 47 -3.29 -7.04 -11.26
N ARG A 48 -2.43 -6.02 -11.20
CA ARG A 48 -1.01 -6.12 -10.87
C ARG A 48 -0.79 -6.01 -9.37
N THR A 49 0.16 -6.81 -8.86
CA THR A 49 0.64 -6.66 -7.49
C THR A 49 1.64 -5.51 -7.36
N TYR A 50 1.41 -4.65 -6.38
CA TYR A 50 2.35 -3.61 -5.93
C TYR A 50 2.77 -3.90 -4.50
N ARG A 51 4.05 -3.69 -4.20
CA ARG A 51 4.62 -3.93 -2.86
C ARG A 51 4.71 -2.60 -2.13
N GLY A 52 4.15 -2.55 -0.93
CA GLY A 52 4.26 -1.43 0.00
C GLY A 52 5.14 -1.78 1.19
N ILE A 53 5.66 -0.73 1.83
CA ILE A 53 6.38 -0.81 3.10
C ILE A 53 5.70 0.17 4.05
N LEU A 54 5.22 -0.33 5.18
CA LEU A 54 4.75 0.51 6.29
C LEU A 54 5.83 0.51 7.36
N ARG A 55 6.41 1.69 7.61
CA ARG A 55 7.47 1.87 8.61
C ARG A 55 6.89 2.04 10.01
N ARG A 56 7.67 1.69 11.01
CA ARG A 56 7.27 1.77 12.43
C ARG A 56 6.79 3.16 12.84
N GLU A 57 7.47 4.21 12.38
CA GLU A 57 7.15 5.61 12.67
C GLU A 57 5.87 6.11 11.98
N ASP A 58 5.35 5.36 11.00
CA ASP A 58 4.18 5.73 10.22
C ASP A 58 2.90 5.01 10.70
N VAL A 59 3.01 4.12 11.69
CA VAL A 59 1.88 3.34 12.25
C VAL A 59 0.90 4.21 13.06
N ARG A 60 1.42 5.19 13.81
CA ARG A 60 0.62 6.08 14.68
C ARG A 60 1.04 7.52 14.48
N ALA A 61 0.10 8.46 14.65
CA ALA A 61 0.40 9.88 14.61
C ALA A 61 1.22 10.35 15.83
N THR A 62 0.95 9.77 17.00
CA THR A 62 1.57 10.09 18.29
C THR A 62 2.30 8.88 18.88
N GLU A 63 3.20 9.13 19.84
CA GLU A 63 3.97 8.09 20.55
C GLU A 63 4.71 7.11 19.61
N LYS A 64 5.19 7.62 18.46
CA LYS A 64 5.84 6.83 17.40
C LYS A 64 6.98 5.95 17.94
N ASP A 65 7.68 6.42 18.95
CA ASP A 65 8.79 5.70 19.58
C ASP A 65 8.38 4.46 20.36
N ARG A 66 7.13 4.40 20.82
CA ARG A 66 6.58 3.27 21.58
C ARG A 66 5.90 2.23 20.68
N VAL A 67 5.87 2.44 19.37
CA VAL A 67 5.25 1.49 18.43
C VAL A 67 6.08 0.22 18.36
N GLU A 68 5.41 -0.91 18.60
CA GLU A 68 5.89 -2.25 18.34
C GLU A 68 5.06 -2.88 17.21
N LEU A 69 5.70 -3.17 16.07
CA LEU A 69 5.01 -3.66 14.87
C LEU A 69 4.32 -5.01 15.09
N TYR A 70 4.94 -5.95 15.81
CA TYR A 70 4.36 -7.26 16.11
C TYR A 70 3.11 -7.20 17.01
N LYS A 71 2.93 -6.12 17.76
CA LYS A 71 1.70 -5.85 18.54
C LYS A 71 0.63 -5.13 17.71
N SER A 72 1.02 -4.52 16.60
CA SER A 72 0.16 -3.69 15.76
C SER A 72 -0.41 -4.46 14.56
N TYR A 73 0.38 -5.35 13.95
CA TYR A 73 0.01 -6.10 12.75
C TYR A 73 0.54 -7.53 12.77
N ARG A 74 -0.13 -8.40 12.01
CA ARG A 74 0.25 -9.79 11.75
C ARG A 74 0.23 -10.09 10.24
N PRO A 75 1.04 -11.06 9.78
CA PRO A 75 0.93 -11.55 8.41
C PRO A 75 -0.49 -12.02 8.10
N GLY A 76 -1.05 -11.57 6.99
CA GLY A 76 -2.43 -11.83 6.57
C GLY A 76 -3.42 -10.69 6.86
N ASP A 77 -3.07 -9.74 7.73
CA ASP A 77 -3.96 -8.62 8.06
C ASP A 77 -4.23 -7.74 6.83
N ILE A 78 -5.46 -7.27 6.70
CA ILE A 78 -5.86 -6.29 5.68
C ILE A 78 -5.87 -4.90 6.34
N ILE A 79 -5.10 -3.98 5.77
CA ILE A 79 -4.94 -2.61 6.27
C ILE A 79 -5.36 -1.60 5.21
N LEU A 80 -5.87 -0.47 5.67
CA LEU A 80 -6.10 0.71 4.86
C LEU A 80 -4.99 1.72 5.16
N ALA A 81 -4.31 2.20 4.12
CA ALA A 81 -3.14 3.07 4.25
C ALA A 81 -3.15 4.16 3.18
N ARG A 82 -2.45 5.26 3.45
CA ARG A 82 -2.19 6.33 2.49
C ARG A 82 -0.75 6.22 1.98
N VAL A 83 -0.57 6.32 0.67
CA VAL A 83 0.75 6.29 0.00
C VAL A 83 1.50 7.60 0.17
#